data_AF-A0A5N0UYP7-F1
#
_entry.id   AF-A0A5N0UYP7-F1
#
_cell.length_a   1.000
_cell.length_b   1.000
_cell.length_c   1.000
_cell.angle_alpha   90.00
_cell.angle_beta   90.00
_cell.angle_gamma   90.00
#
_symmetry.space_group_name_H-M   'P 1'
#
loop_
_entity.id
_entity.type
_entity.pdbx_description
1 polymer ?
#
loop_
_entity_poly.entity_id
_entity_poly.type
_entity_poly.pdbx_seq_one_letter_code
_entity_poly.pdbx_strand_id
1 'polypeptide(L)'
;GGLGLAAAAVGVFVVIERRRAAPFVPPKLLAESRFARSAVAAMCQMFCLTATLLTIPLYLTTRWGTSSRAAGVLVVALPLAMTVLAPVTGLLTERWRPRQALRIGLSCLALAEIALAAILASLGSGAGPMWTLVATAACIGAGMALTQTPAAAGAGRSAQEADSGAGLGVFNMLRFVGAATGGATVALILGDSPDGPTPFAIMATVCAGAAVVALGVTFLGRTPR
;
A
#
# COMPACT_ATOMS: atom_id res chain seq x y z
N GLY A 1 16.71 -14.39 -10.52
CA GLY A 1 15.69 -14.35 -9.45
C GLY A 1 14.46 -13.57 -9.90
N GLY A 2 13.31 -13.79 -9.26
CA GLY A 2 12.01 -13.22 -9.66
C GLY A 2 11.99 -11.69 -9.79
N LEU A 3 12.70 -10.97 -8.92
CA LEU A 3 12.87 -9.51 -9.02
C LEU A 3 13.61 -9.07 -10.29
N GLY A 4 14.61 -9.86 -10.73
CA GLY A 4 15.32 -9.61 -11.98
C GLY A 4 14.45 -9.84 -13.21
N LEU A 5 13.58 -10.85 -13.17
CA LEU A 5 12.58 -11.10 -14.23
C LEU A 5 11.53 -9.99 -14.29
N ALA A 6 11.06 -9.50 -13.14
CA ALA A 6 10.12 -8.38 -13.08
C ALA A 6 10.74 -7.09 -13.64
N ALA A 7 11.95 -6.74 -13.22
CA ALA A 7 12.67 -5.58 -13.75
C ALA A 7 12.96 -5.71 -15.25
N ALA A 8 13.33 -6.91 -15.72
CA ALA A 8 13.56 -7.19 -17.13
C ALA A 8 12.26 -7.07 -17.95
N ALA A 9 11.14 -7.60 -17.47
CA ALA A 9 9.85 -7.50 -18.15
C ALA A 9 9.38 -6.05 -18.28
N VAL A 10 9.54 -5.24 -17.22
CA VAL A 10 9.26 -3.80 -17.26
C VAL A 10 10.20 -3.09 -18.25
N GLY A 11 11.49 -3.41 -18.23
CA GLY A 11 12.47 -2.85 -19.17
C GLY A 11 12.15 -3.18 -20.62
N VAL A 12 11.81 -4.43 -20.92
CA VAL A 12 11.41 -4.90 -22.24
C VAL A 12 10.12 -4.21 -22.70
N PHE A 13 9.12 -4.12 -21.83
CA PHE A 13 7.87 -3.42 -22.13
C PHE A 13 8.12 -1.94 -22.50
N VAL A 14 8.95 -1.24 -21.72
CA VAL A 14 9.31 0.16 -21.99
C VAL A 14 10.06 0.29 -23.32
N VAL A 15 10.98 -0.62 -23.65
CA VAL A 15 11.72 -0.59 -24.92
C VAL A 15 10.80 -0.85 -26.11
N ILE A 16 9.87 -1.80 -25.98
CA ILE A 16 8.90 -2.13 -27.04
C ILE A 16 7.96 -0.96 -27.28
N GLU A 17 7.42 -0.36 -26.23
CA GLU A 17 6.46 0.75 -26.38
C GLU A 17 7.09 2.01 -26.93
N ARG A 18 8.33 2.33 -26.53
CA ARG A 18 9.05 3.50 -27.08
C ARG A 18 9.36 3.38 -28.57
N ARG A 19 9.28 2.18 -29.16
CA ARG A 19 9.54 1.94 -30.59
C ARG A 19 8.28 1.90 -31.45
N ARG A 20 7.07 2.00 -30.88
CA ARG A 20 5.81 1.99 -31.66
C ARG A 20 5.33 3.40 -32.00
N ALA A 21 4.84 3.57 -33.23
CA ALA A 21 4.31 4.85 -33.74
C ALA A 21 2.94 5.24 -33.10
N ALA A 22 2.16 4.25 -32.68
CA ALA A 22 0.93 4.41 -31.90
C ALA A 22 1.04 3.55 -30.63
N PRO A 23 1.67 4.06 -29.55
CA PRO A 23 1.88 3.29 -28.33
C PRO A 23 0.56 3.01 -27.61
N PHE A 24 0.36 1.78 -27.12
CA PHE A 24 -0.88 1.40 -26.43
C PHE A 24 -1.02 2.14 -25.09
N VAL A 25 0.12 2.37 -24.41
CA VAL A 25 0.21 3.26 -23.26
C VAL A 25 1.12 4.43 -23.64
N PRO A 26 0.62 5.67 -23.70
CA PRO A 26 1.43 6.82 -24.02
C PRO A 26 2.60 6.95 -23.02
N PRO A 27 3.88 6.88 -23.42
CA PRO A 27 4.99 6.98 -22.46
C PRO A 27 5.03 8.32 -21.73
N LYS A 28 4.43 9.37 -22.33
CA LYS A 28 4.19 10.67 -21.68
C LYS A 28 3.26 10.57 -20.47
N LEU A 29 2.28 9.65 -20.48
CA LEU A 29 1.38 9.41 -19.35
C LEU A 29 2.14 8.79 -18.17
N LEU A 30 3.02 7.81 -18.45
CA LEU A 30 3.85 7.19 -17.40
C LEU A 30 4.87 8.15 -16.80
N ALA A 31 5.35 9.11 -17.60
CA ALA A 31 6.25 10.17 -17.15
C ALA A 31 5.50 11.34 -16.46
N GLU A 32 4.17 11.39 -16.56
CA GLU A 32 3.36 12.43 -15.96
C GLU A 32 3.42 12.31 -14.43
N SER A 33 3.80 13.40 -13.77
CA SER A 33 4.13 13.39 -12.34
C SER A 33 2.95 13.00 -11.45
N ARG A 34 1.72 13.36 -11.82
CA ARG A 34 0.52 13.01 -11.06
C ARG A 34 0.16 11.53 -11.24
N PHE A 35 0.26 10.97 -12.45
CA PHE A 35 0.09 9.54 -12.69
C PHE A 35 1.13 8.73 -11.93
N ALA A 36 2.42 9.05 -12.10
CA ALA A 36 3.52 8.34 -11.46
C ALA A 36 3.39 8.33 -9.92
N ARG A 37 3.10 9.48 -9.30
CA ARG A 37 2.89 9.56 -7.85
C ARG A 37 1.68 8.75 -7.38
N SER A 38 0.58 8.81 -8.13
CA SER A 38 -0.64 8.06 -7.82
C SER A 38 -0.38 6.56 -7.91
N ALA A 39 0.34 6.12 -8.94
CA ALA A 39 0.68 4.73 -9.16
C ALA A 39 1.63 4.18 -8.08
N VAL A 40 2.66 4.92 -7.70
CA VAL A 40 3.57 4.55 -6.60
C VAL A 40 2.82 4.47 -5.27
N ALA A 41 1.95 5.44 -4.98
CA ALA A 41 1.15 5.42 -3.76
C ALA A 41 0.19 4.22 -3.71
N ALA A 42 -0.47 3.91 -4.83
CA ALA A 42 -1.38 2.76 -4.91
C ALA A 42 -0.65 1.41 -4.84
N MET A 43 0.54 1.30 -5.44
CA MET A 43 1.41 0.13 -5.31
C MET A 43 1.83 -0.07 -3.85
N CYS A 44 2.30 0.97 -3.17
CA CYS A 44 2.67 0.92 -1.76
C CYS A 44 1.46 0.55 -0.88
N GLN A 45 0.30 1.14 -1.14
CA GLN A 45 -0.90 0.84 -0.38
C GLN A 45 -1.30 -0.63 -0.51
N MET A 46 -1.22 -1.22 -1.71
CA MET A 46 -1.53 -2.63 -1.93
C MET A 46 -0.50 -3.58 -1.32
N PHE A 47 0.78 -3.17 -1.32
CA PHE A 47 1.84 -3.84 -0.59
C PHE A 47 1.50 -3.92 0.90
N CYS A 48 1.25 -2.79 1.55
CA CYS A 48 0.90 -2.75 2.97
C CYS A 48 -0.41 -3.50 3.25
N LEU A 49 -1.41 -3.40 2.37
CA LEU A 49 -2.68 -4.11 2.54
C LEU A 49 -2.46 -5.63 2.61
N THR A 50 -1.75 -6.17 1.62
CA THR A 50 -1.51 -7.62 1.57
C THR A 50 -0.60 -8.07 2.71
N ALA A 51 0.43 -7.28 3.01
CA ALA A 51 1.32 -7.53 4.14
C ALA A 51 0.54 -7.62 5.46
N THR A 52 -0.29 -6.62 5.75
CA THR A 52 -1.02 -6.50 7.01
C THR A 52 -2.13 -7.55 7.12
N LEU A 53 -2.82 -7.87 6.02
CA LEU A 53 -3.82 -8.94 5.96
C LEU A 53 -3.25 -10.34 6.24
N LEU A 54 -1.96 -10.58 5.95
CA LEU A 54 -1.30 -11.84 6.28
C LEU A 54 -0.65 -11.80 7.67
N THR A 55 0.00 -10.69 8.01
CA THR A 55 0.81 -10.54 9.24
C THR A 55 -0.05 -10.56 10.50
N ILE A 56 -1.15 -9.81 10.53
CA ILE A 56 -2.03 -9.71 11.71
C ILE A 56 -2.63 -11.07 12.11
N PRO A 57 -3.31 -11.83 11.23
CA PRO A 57 -3.89 -13.11 11.63
C PRO A 57 -2.83 -14.15 11.99
N LEU A 58 -1.68 -14.16 11.29
CA LEU A 58 -0.56 -15.02 11.66
C LEU A 58 -0.09 -14.68 13.08
N TYR A 59 0.10 -13.40 13.40
CA TYR A 59 0.49 -12.97 14.75
C TYR A 59 -0.52 -13.42 15.82
N LEU A 60 -1.81 -13.21 15.56
CA LEU A 60 -2.89 -13.56 16.50
C LEU A 60 -3.00 -15.08 16.73
N THR A 61 -2.75 -15.89 15.70
CA THR A 61 -2.86 -17.35 15.80
C THR A 61 -1.59 -17.99 16.38
N THR A 62 -0.39 -17.54 15.99
CA THR A 62 0.87 -18.14 16.44
C THR A 62 1.33 -17.64 17.81
N ARG A 63 1.15 -16.36 18.12
CA ARG A 63 1.67 -15.74 19.36
C ARG A 63 0.60 -15.58 20.43
N TRP A 64 -0.59 -15.14 20.04
CA TRP A 64 -1.68 -14.92 20.99
C TRP A 64 -2.43 -16.23 21.31
N GLY A 65 -2.29 -17.27 20.47
CA GLY A 65 -3.07 -18.51 20.61
C GLY A 65 -4.57 -18.29 20.40
N THR A 66 -4.94 -17.19 19.73
CA THR A 66 -6.33 -16.87 19.44
C THR A 66 -6.87 -17.87 18.44
N SER A 67 -8.10 -18.35 18.63
CA SER A 67 -8.73 -19.23 17.64
C SER A 67 -8.76 -18.57 16.25
N SER A 68 -8.56 -19.35 15.18
CA SER A 68 -8.56 -18.83 13.80
C SER A 68 -9.86 -18.10 13.43
N ARG A 69 -10.99 -18.46 14.06
CA ARG A 69 -12.27 -17.75 13.92
C ARG A 69 -12.18 -16.31 14.44
N ALA A 70 -11.67 -16.12 15.65
CA ALA A 70 -11.56 -14.79 16.24
C ALA A 70 -10.49 -13.94 15.52
N ALA A 71 -9.38 -14.54 15.09
CA ALA A 71 -8.38 -13.87 14.26
C ALA A 71 -8.99 -13.36 12.93
N GLY A 72 -9.80 -14.19 12.26
CA GLY A 72 -10.50 -13.79 11.03
C GLY A 72 -11.44 -12.60 11.24
N VAL A 73 -12.21 -12.57 12.34
CA VAL A 73 -13.11 -11.45 12.66
C VAL A 73 -12.34 -10.13 12.86
N LEU A 74 -11.17 -10.17 13.50
CA LEU A 74 -10.34 -8.98 13.68
C LEU A 74 -9.76 -8.47 12.38
N VAL A 75 -9.36 -9.38 11.49
CA VAL A 75 -8.82 -9.02 10.18
C VAL A 75 -9.88 -8.34 9.32
N VAL A 76 -11.17 -8.70 9.47
CA VAL A 76 -12.29 -8.03 8.83
C VAL A 76 -12.44 -6.57 9.29
N ALA A 77 -11.97 -6.22 10.50
CA ALA A 77 -12.04 -4.84 10.98
C ALA A 77 -11.27 -3.87 10.07
N LEU A 78 -10.20 -4.31 9.40
CA LEU A 78 -9.40 -3.49 8.51
C LEU A 78 -10.16 -3.08 7.22
N PRO A 79 -10.65 -4.00 6.37
CA PRO A 79 -11.47 -3.64 5.21
C PRO A 79 -12.81 -3.02 5.61
N LEU A 80 -13.37 -3.38 6.77
CA LEU A 80 -14.58 -2.74 7.30
C LEU A 80 -14.32 -1.27 7.64
N ALA A 81 -13.21 -0.95 8.31
CA ALA A 81 -12.80 0.42 8.56
C ALA A 81 -12.59 1.19 7.25
N MET A 82 -11.96 0.58 6.23
CA MET A 82 -11.84 1.18 4.91
C MET A 82 -13.21 1.49 4.28
N THR A 83 -14.15 0.56 4.39
CA THR A 83 -15.50 0.68 3.83
C THR A 83 -16.29 1.79 4.53
N VAL A 84 -16.26 1.82 5.86
CA VAL A 84 -16.93 2.83 6.69
C VAL A 84 -16.35 4.23 6.45
N LEU A 85 -15.03 4.33 6.29
CA LEU A 85 -14.34 5.60 6.05
C LEU A 85 -14.37 6.03 4.58
N ALA A 86 -14.68 5.15 3.63
CA ALA A 86 -14.73 5.48 2.21
C ALA A 86 -15.51 6.77 1.90
N PRO A 87 -16.78 6.97 2.34
CA PRO A 87 -17.50 8.22 2.07
C PRO A 87 -16.84 9.45 2.69
N VAL A 88 -16.32 9.33 3.92
CA VAL A 88 -15.61 10.41 4.61
C VAL A 88 -14.36 10.80 3.82
N THR A 89 -13.55 9.83 3.40
CA THR A 89 -12.36 10.09 2.59
C THR A 89 -12.69 10.66 1.22
N GLY A 90 -13.83 10.28 0.61
CA GLY A 90 -14.36 10.85 -0.62
C GLY A 90 -14.65 12.35 -0.46
N LEU A 91 -15.44 12.71 0.54
CA LEU A 91 -15.79 14.11 0.85
C LEU A 91 -14.56 14.96 1.18
N LEU A 92 -13.61 14.40 1.94
CA LEU A 92 -12.34 15.08 2.25
C LEU A 92 -11.51 15.29 0.98
N THR A 93 -11.49 14.33 0.05
CA THR A 93 -10.73 14.42 -1.20
C THR A 93 -11.32 15.44 -2.17
N GLU A 94 -12.63 15.67 -2.15
CA GLU A 94 -13.28 16.73 -2.94
C GLU A 94 -12.91 18.14 -2.44
N ARG A 95 -12.79 18.31 -1.12
CA ARG A 95 -12.43 19.61 -0.51
C ARG A 95 -10.94 19.91 -0.54
N TRP A 96 -10.09 18.90 -0.53
CA TRP A 96 -8.64 19.07 -0.45
C TRP A 96 -7.98 19.04 -1.83
N ARG A 97 -6.84 19.72 -1.97
CA ARG A 97 -6.01 19.56 -3.17
C ARG A 97 -5.60 18.08 -3.26
N PRO A 98 -5.76 17.39 -4.41
CA PRO A 98 -5.51 15.95 -4.52
C PRO A 98 -4.12 15.53 -4.00
N ARG A 99 -3.13 16.40 -4.20
CA ARG A 99 -1.75 16.19 -3.74
C ARG A 99 -1.61 16.25 -2.21
N GLN A 100 -2.37 17.11 -1.53
CA GLN A 100 -2.36 17.21 -0.07
C GLN A 100 -3.08 16.01 0.53
N ALA A 101 -4.23 15.62 -0.01
CA ALA A 101 -4.96 14.44 0.45
C ALA A 101 -4.11 13.17 0.36
N LEU A 102 -3.44 12.94 -0.77
CA LEU A 102 -2.56 11.79 -0.96
C LEU A 102 -1.41 11.74 0.07
N ARG A 103 -0.80 12.89 0.37
CA ARG A 103 0.28 13.00 1.37
C ARG A 103 -0.24 12.72 2.77
N ILE A 104 -1.40 13.26 3.13
CA ILE A 104 -2.00 13.03 4.45
C ILE A 104 -2.32 11.54 4.63
N GLY A 105 -2.88 10.89 3.60
CA GLY A 105 -3.13 9.46 3.62
C GLY A 105 -1.86 8.63 3.82
N LEU A 106 -0.81 8.91 3.04
CA LEU A 106 0.47 8.21 3.16
C LEU A 106 1.18 8.47 4.49
N SER A 107 1.11 9.69 5.02
CA SER A 107 1.63 10.00 6.36
C SER A 107 0.87 9.26 7.45
N CYS A 108 -0.46 9.21 7.36
CA CYS A 108 -1.30 8.46 8.30
C CYS A 108 -0.98 6.96 8.25
N LEU A 109 -0.86 6.41 7.04
CA LEU A 109 -0.45 5.02 6.83
C LEU A 109 0.93 4.73 7.43
N ALA A 110 1.93 5.58 7.15
CA ALA A 110 3.27 5.43 7.67
C ALA A 110 3.29 5.47 9.21
N LEU A 111 2.61 6.44 9.84
CA LEU A 111 2.54 6.53 11.29
C LEU A 111 1.82 5.33 11.92
N ALA A 112 0.76 4.84 11.28
CA ALA A 112 0.03 3.67 11.77
C ALA A 112 0.87 2.39 11.70
N GLU A 113 1.64 2.19 10.62
CA GLU A 113 2.58 1.06 10.49
C GLU A 113 3.78 1.18 11.44
N ILE A 114 4.29 2.39 11.70
CA ILE A 114 5.31 2.63 12.72
C ILE A 114 4.78 2.27 14.12
N ALA A 115 3.55 2.68 14.43
CA ALA A 115 2.91 2.33 15.68
C ALA A 115 2.71 0.81 15.79
N LEU A 116 2.30 0.15 14.71
CA LEU A 116 2.18 -1.31 14.67
C LEU A 116 3.52 -2.00 14.92
N ALA A 117 4.60 -1.53 14.28
CA ALA A 117 5.94 -2.06 14.48
C ALA A 117 6.40 -1.93 15.94
N ALA A 118 6.18 -0.77 16.57
CA ALA A 118 6.51 -0.54 17.97
C ALA A 118 5.70 -1.45 18.91
N ILE A 119 4.41 -1.65 18.62
CA ILE A 119 3.53 -2.55 19.37
C ILE A 119 4.02 -4.00 19.23
N LEU A 120 4.24 -4.48 18.01
CA LEU A 120 4.71 -5.85 17.77
C LEU A 120 6.10 -6.12 18.36
N ALA A 121 6.99 -5.12 18.38
CA ALA A 121 8.30 -5.23 19.02
C ALA A 121 8.22 -5.29 20.55
N SER A 122 7.32 -4.51 21.16
CA SER A 122 7.17 -4.42 22.63
C SER A 122 6.34 -5.55 23.25
N LEU A 123 5.43 -6.14 22.48
CA LEU A 123 4.59 -7.27 22.91
C LEU A 123 5.36 -8.59 23.12
N GLY A 124 6.67 -8.62 22.87
CA GLY A 124 7.53 -9.77 23.13
C GLY A 124 7.58 -10.19 24.62
N SER A 125 7.22 -9.29 25.55
CA SER A 125 7.28 -9.50 27.00
C SER A 125 5.92 -9.58 27.71
N GLY A 126 4.80 -9.51 26.99
CA GLY A 126 3.46 -9.64 27.57
C GLY A 126 2.37 -9.29 26.56
N ALA A 127 1.22 -9.98 26.65
CA ALA A 127 0.05 -9.69 25.84
C ALA A 127 -0.50 -8.30 26.23
N GLY A 128 -0.05 -7.26 25.53
CA GLY A 128 -0.65 -5.94 25.60
C GLY A 128 -2.12 -5.99 25.15
N PRO A 129 -2.88 -4.93 25.40
CA PRO A 129 -4.34 -4.99 25.26
C PRO A 129 -4.75 -5.16 23.80
N MET A 130 -5.63 -6.12 23.51
CA MET A 130 -6.16 -6.41 22.17
C MET A 130 -6.76 -5.19 21.48
N TRP A 131 -7.30 -4.24 22.25
CA TRP A 131 -7.84 -2.99 21.74
C TRP A 131 -6.78 -2.14 21.00
N THR A 132 -5.50 -2.23 21.38
CA THR A 132 -4.42 -1.47 20.73
C THR A 132 -4.19 -1.94 19.30
N LEU A 133 -4.16 -3.26 19.07
CA LEU A 133 -4.07 -3.84 17.73
C LEU A 133 -5.28 -3.46 16.88
N VAL A 134 -6.49 -3.50 17.45
CA VAL A 134 -7.72 -3.10 16.73
C VAL A 134 -7.68 -1.62 16.35
N ALA A 135 -7.27 -0.75 17.28
CA ALA A 135 -7.14 0.68 17.03
C ALA A 135 -6.10 0.95 15.94
N THR A 136 -4.92 0.31 16.01
CA THR A 136 -3.88 0.47 14.99
C THR A 136 -4.33 -0.08 13.63
N ALA A 137 -5.00 -1.23 13.58
CA ALA A 137 -5.54 -1.78 12.34
C ALA A 137 -6.60 -0.85 11.71
N ALA A 138 -7.45 -0.23 12.54
CA ALA A 138 -8.40 0.78 12.08
C ALA A 138 -7.68 2.04 11.54
N CYS A 139 -6.62 2.50 12.20
CA CYS A 139 -5.78 3.60 11.70
C CYS A 139 -5.08 3.27 10.38
N ILE A 140 -4.58 2.04 10.22
CA ILE A 140 -4.01 1.55 8.95
C ILE A 140 -5.09 1.58 7.86
N GLY A 141 -6.28 1.04 8.13
CA GLY A 141 -7.42 1.10 7.22
C GLY A 141 -7.80 2.53 6.82
N ALA A 142 -7.81 3.46 7.77
CA ALA A 142 -8.05 4.88 7.51
C ALA A 142 -6.99 5.48 6.59
N GLY A 143 -5.71 5.25 6.87
CA GLY A 143 -4.58 5.70 6.04
C GLY A 143 -4.64 5.12 4.62
N MET A 144 -4.99 3.85 4.49
CA MET A 144 -5.20 3.20 3.19
C MET A 144 -6.36 3.82 2.42
N ALA A 145 -7.51 4.06 3.06
CA ALA A 145 -8.67 4.69 2.41
C ALA A 145 -8.35 6.11 1.92
N LEU A 146 -7.69 6.91 2.77
CA LEU A 146 -7.24 8.27 2.45
C LEU A 146 -6.18 8.30 1.35
N THR A 147 -5.42 7.22 1.16
CA THR A 147 -4.44 7.10 0.06
C THR A 147 -5.11 6.63 -1.23
N GLN A 148 -6.03 5.67 -1.14
CA GLN A 148 -6.67 5.03 -2.28
C GLN A 148 -7.47 6.01 -3.13
N THR A 149 -8.31 6.80 -2.48
CA THR A 149 -9.24 7.72 -3.14
C THR A 149 -8.52 8.77 -4.01
N PRO A 150 -7.57 9.57 -3.48
CA PRO A 150 -6.83 10.52 -4.29
C PRO A 150 -5.87 9.87 -5.29
N ALA A 151 -5.32 8.69 -5.01
CA ALA A 151 -4.50 7.95 -5.97
C ALA A 151 -5.32 7.51 -7.19
N ALA A 152 -6.46 6.87 -6.97
CA ALA A 152 -7.35 6.43 -8.05
C ALA A 152 -7.88 7.63 -8.86
N ALA A 153 -8.31 8.70 -8.19
CA ALA A 153 -8.77 9.92 -8.86
C ALA A 153 -7.64 10.67 -9.59
N GLY A 154 -6.40 10.56 -9.12
CA GLY A 154 -5.22 11.13 -9.77
C GLY A 154 -4.87 10.40 -11.05
N ALA A 155 -4.71 9.07 -10.97
CA ALA A 155 -4.42 8.22 -12.12
C ALA A 155 -5.54 8.24 -13.16
N GLY A 156 -6.81 8.19 -12.73
CA GLY A 156 -7.96 8.24 -13.62
C GLY A 156 -8.04 9.54 -14.42
N ARG A 157 -7.79 10.69 -13.78
CA ARG A 157 -7.76 11.98 -14.48
C ARG A 157 -6.61 12.07 -15.49
N SER A 158 -5.39 11.66 -15.13
CA SER A 158 -4.28 11.61 -16.09
C SER A 158 -4.58 10.66 -17.26
N ALA A 159 -5.21 9.51 -17.01
CA ALA A 159 -5.57 8.55 -18.05
C ALA A 159 -6.65 9.09 -19.01
N GLN A 160 -7.64 9.82 -18.50
CA GLN A 160 -8.67 10.48 -19.31
C GLN A 160 -8.09 11.65 -20.12
N GLU A 161 -7.22 12.47 -19.52
CA GLU A 161 -6.52 13.57 -20.20
C GLU A 161 -5.62 13.05 -21.36
N ALA A 162 -5.17 11.80 -21.27
CA ALA A 162 -4.39 11.12 -22.29
C ALA A 162 -5.22 10.23 -23.23
N ASP A 163 -6.56 10.23 -23.11
CA ASP A 163 -7.50 9.35 -23.84
C ASP A 163 -7.06 7.88 -23.86
N SER A 164 -6.59 7.38 -22.71
CA SER A 164 -5.92 6.08 -22.61
C SER A 164 -6.49 5.22 -21.50
N GLY A 165 -7.44 4.35 -21.85
CA GLY A 165 -7.92 3.28 -20.96
C GLY A 165 -6.80 2.33 -20.52
N ALA A 166 -5.78 2.16 -21.37
CA ALA A 166 -4.57 1.38 -21.05
C ALA A 166 -3.79 1.95 -19.85
N GLY A 167 -3.81 3.27 -19.64
CA GLY A 167 -3.22 3.91 -18.46
C GLY A 167 -3.82 3.44 -17.15
N LEU A 168 -5.14 3.27 -17.10
CA LEU A 168 -5.83 2.71 -15.93
C LEU A 168 -5.50 1.22 -15.74
N GLY A 169 -5.27 0.50 -16.84
CA GLY A 169 -4.75 -0.87 -16.82
C GLY A 169 -3.37 -0.96 -16.16
N VAL A 170 -2.43 -0.08 -16.53
CA VAL A 170 -1.09 -0.02 -15.91
C VAL A 170 -1.20 0.32 -14.42
N PHE A 171 -2.07 1.26 -14.05
CA PHE A 171 -2.32 1.59 -12.64
C PHE A 171 -2.77 0.37 -11.82
N ASN A 172 -3.70 -0.43 -12.35
CA ASN A 172 -4.14 -1.66 -11.69
C ASN A 172 -3.07 -2.75 -11.68
N MET A 173 -2.27 -2.89 -12.75
CA MET A 173 -1.12 -3.80 -12.73
C MET A 173 -0.13 -3.43 -11.62
N LEU A 174 0.21 -2.15 -11.45
CA LEU A 174 1.11 -1.70 -10.38
C LEU A 174 0.52 -1.99 -8.99
N ARG A 175 -0.80 -1.87 -8.82
CA ARG A 175 -1.49 -2.30 -7.60
C ARG A 175 -1.29 -3.80 -7.35
N PHE A 176 -1.49 -4.65 -8.35
CA PHE A 176 -1.28 -6.09 -8.21
C PHE A 176 0.18 -6.47 -7.96
N VAL A 177 1.14 -5.77 -8.57
CA VAL A 177 2.57 -5.93 -8.26
C VAL A 177 2.84 -5.60 -6.80
N GLY A 178 2.26 -4.51 -6.28
CA GLY A 178 2.31 -4.17 -4.86
C GLY A 178 1.77 -5.29 -3.97
N ALA A 179 0.59 -5.80 -4.28
CA ALA A 179 -0.02 -6.90 -3.52
C ALA A 179 0.85 -8.18 -3.54
N ALA A 180 1.31 -8.59 -4.73
CA ALA A 180 2.12 -9.78 -4.90
C ALA A 180 3.47 -9.68 -4.17
N THR A 181 4.14 -8.53 -4.28
CA THR A 181 5.41 -8.28 -3.57
C THR A 181 5.21 -8.19 -2.06
N GLY A 182 4.09 -7.66 -1.59
CA GLY A 182 3.71 -7.66 -0.17
C GLY A 182 3.58 -9.09 0.37
N GLY A 183 2.80 -9.93 -0.29
CA GLY A 183 2.64 -11.34 0.09
C GLY A 183 3.95 -12.13 0.04
N ALA A 184 4.77 -11.93 -0.99
CA ALA A 184 6.08 -12.56 -1.10
C ALA A 184 7.03 -12.12 0.03
N THR A 185 6.99 -10.85 0.42
CA THR A 185 7.83 -10.33 1.51
C THR A 185 7.41 -10.93 2.85
N VAL A 186 6.10 -11.08 3.11
CA VAL A 186 5.60 -11.80 4.29
C VAL A 186 6.11 -13.23 4.29
N ALA A 187 6.00 -13.95 3.17
CA ALA A 187 6.47 -15.33 3.08
C ALA A 187 7.98 -15.46 3.36
N LEU A 188 8.79 -14.51 2.88
CA LEU A 188 10.24 -14.49 3.15
C LEU A 188 10.57 -14.22 4.62
N ILE A 189 9.89 -13.25 5.25
CA ILE A 189 10.22 -12.83 6.62
C ILE A 189 9.64 -13.80 7.66
N LEU A 190 8.39 -14.25 7.46
CA LEU A 190 7.69 -15.11 8.42
C LEU A 190 7.90 -16.61 8.12
N GLY A 191 8.26 -16.98 6.89
CA GLY A 191 8.47 -18.38 6.50
C GLY A 191 9.74 -19.01 7.07
N ASP A 192 10.80 -18.23 7.25
CA ASP A 192 12.10 -18.73 7.74
C ASP A 192 12.20 -18.81 9.27
N SER A 193 11.37 -18.08 10.04
CA SER A 193 11.47 -18.02 11.51
C SER A 193 10.17 -17.58 12.19
N PRO A 194 9.11 -18.40 12.22
CA PRO A 194 7.82 -18.00 12.80
C PRO A 194 7.79 -17.86 14.34
N ASP A 195 8.82 -18.34 15.04
CA ASP A 195 8.73 -18.58 16.50
C ASP A 195 9.02 -17.35 17.38
N GLY A 196 9.42 -16.21 16.80
CA GLY A 196 9.72 -14.95 17.50
C GLY A 196 8.71 -13.82 17.25
N PRO A 197 8.66 -12.76 18.09
CA PRO A 197 7.91 -11.53 17.81
C PRO A 197 8.64 -10.63 16.79
N THR A 198 9.94 -10.84 16.62
CA THR A 198 10.83 -10.05 15.74
C THR A 198 10.42 -10.06 14.26
N PRO A 199 9.99 -11.17 13.62
CA PRO A 199 9.64 -11.17 12.20
C PRO A 199 8.38 -10.32 11.92
N PHE A 200 7.40 -10.35 12.83
CA PHE A 200 6.19 -9.54 12.73
C PHE A 200 6.51 -8.04 12.84
N ALA A 201 7.37 -7.67 13.79
CA ALA A 201 7.85 -6.31 13.92
C ALA A 201 8.67 -5.85 12.69
N ILE A 202 9.54 -6.72 12.15
CA ILE A 202 10.29 -6.45 10.92
C ILE A 202 9.35 -6.24 9.73
N MET A 203 8.30 -7.05 9.60
CA MET A 203 7.34 -6.85 8.51
C MET A 203 6.63 -5.49 8.61
N ALA A 204 6.20 -5.11 9.81
CA ALA A 204 5.59 -3.80 10.04
C ALA A 204 6.57 -2.63 9.79
N THR A 205 7.85 -2.77 10.14
CA THR A 205 8.86 -1.74 9.81
C THR A 205 9.12 -1.65 8.31
N VAL A 206 9.07 -2.76 7.58
CA VAL A 206 9.16 -2.77 6.10
C VAL A 206 7.96 -2.03 5.50
N CYS A 207 6.73 -2.27 5.99
CA CYS A 207 5.54 -1.52 5.57
C CYS A 207 5.67 -0.01 5.86
N ALA A 208 6.13 0.34 7.06
CA ALA A 208 6.39 1.74 7.43
C ALA A 208 7.42 2.40 6.50
N GLY A 209 8.54 1.72 6.23
CA GLY A 209 9.58 2.18 5.32
C GLY A 209 9.04 2.39 3.90
N ALA A 210 8.26 1.45 3.38
CA ALA A 210 7.62 1.57 2.07
C ALA A 210 6.69 2.80 2.01
N ALA A 211 5.88 3.02 3.05
CA ALA A 211 4.97 4.17 3.13
C ALA A 211 5.73 5.51 3.19
N VAL A 212 6.84 5.58 3.94
CA VAL A 212 7.72 6.77 4.02
C VAL A 212 8.39 7.04 2.67
N VAL A 213 8.89 6.01 1.99
CA VAL A 213 9.48 6.15 0.64
C VAL A 213 8.43 6.63 -0.35
N ALA A 214 7.24 6.02 -0.36
CA ALA A 214 6.14 6.44 -1.23
C ALA A 214 5.74 7.90 -0.96
N LEU A 215 5.67 8.31 0.32
CA LEU A 215 5.43 9.68 0.73
C LEU A 215 6.51 10.62 0.16
N GLY A 216 7.80 10.26 0.30
CA GLY A 216 8.93 10.99 -0.27
C GLY A 216 8.83 11.17 -1.79
N VAL A 217 8.44 10.12 -2.51
CA VAL A 217 8.21 10.17 -3.97
C VAL A 217 7.12 11.18 -4.35
N THR A 218 6.12 11.43 -3.49
CA THR A 218 5.11 12.48 -3.77
C THR A 218 5.67 13.91 -3.75
N PHE A 219 6.84 14.12 -3.13
CA PHE A 219 7.57 15.38 -3.15
C PHE A 219 8.50 15.50 -4.36
N LEU A 220 8.98 14.38 -4.88
CA LEU A 220 9.80 14.32 -6.09
C LEU A 220 8.96 14.65 -7.36
N GLY A 221 9.55 15.43 -8.27
CA GLY A 221 8.95 15.84 -9.55
C GLY A 221 8.50 17.31 -9.60
N ARG A 222 8.82 17.98 -10.70
CA ARG A 222 8.41 19.37 -10.97
C ARG A 222 6.90 19.44 -11.11
N THR A 223 6.27 20.40 -10.43
CA THR A 223 4.88 20.79 -10.66
C THR A 223 4.77 21.26 -12.12
N PRO A 224 3.89 20.68 -12.95
CA PRO A 224 3.52 21.36 -14.18
C PRO A 224 2.92 22.72 -13.76
N ARG A 225 3.43 23.80 -14.36
CA ARG A 225 2.80 25.12 -14.28
C ARG A 225 1.53 25.09 -15.12
#